data_AF-A0A2E6TGN4-F1
#
_entry.id   AF-A0A2E6TGN4-F1
#
_cell.length_a   1.000
_cell.length_b   1.000
_cell.length_c   1.000
_cell.angle_alpha   90.00
_cell.angle_beta   90.00
_cell.angle_gamma   90.00
#
_symmetry.space_group_name_H-M   'P 1'
#
loop_
_entity.id
_entity.type
_entity.pdbx_description
1 polymer ?
#
loop_
_entity_poly.entity_id
_entity_poly.type
_entity_poly.pdbx_seq_one_letter_code
_entity_poly.pdbx_strand_id
1 'polypeptide(L)'
;MRFLFQFTILVGVALLQQARACQVPVFRYALERWQADQYHAVVIHQGELDEERKSALKIIEEAANPLFETGANLALHKLDLSSDSSVDPRWQAESSTFKPDDPPRIALYYPSSTGIEEPLWAGELTITNAKAIIDSPLRKKIRDELLAGTSNAWLLIQSGNEPLDRAAEQRLRKFLAQASEKTKLPDGIIPLEKAHQLRSGPDEGPIDMDDVLRSSVPLKIHFSTFAVSRKDPAEEIFISMLLNHSARMRSITDQPIAIPIFGRGRVLEGMIGEDITLEHTLGASEYLCAACSCQVKEENPGVDMLMAVKWADHMLGNLIVEEKELPPLEGISVIIDSAPTPPKAQDKKTAETHVEPEEDNSISIGLIAALSAIGLVICSSFLLRRKPN
;
A
#
# COMPACT_ATOMS: atom_id res chain seq x y z
N MET A 1 -24.28 -0.30 -52.47
CA MET A 1 -24.03 -0.89 -51.12
C MET A 1 -22.55 -0.81 -50.69
N ARG A 2 -21.87 0.32 -50.90
CA ARG A 2 -20.46 0.52 -50.48
C ARG A 2 -20.25 1.76 -49.59
N PHE A 3 -21.32 2.50 -49.30
CA PHE A 3 -21.29 3.74 -48.54
C PHE A 3 -21.97 3.67 -47.16
N LEU A 4 -22.59 2.54 -46.79
CA LEU A 4 -23.22 2.37 -45.47
C LEU A 4 -22.31 1.71 -44.42
N PHE A 5 -21.15 1.17 -44.82
CA PHE A 5 -20.27 0.41 -43.93
C PHE A 5 -19.10 1.22 -43.35
N GLN A 6 -18.90 2.47 -43.80
CA GLN A 6 -17.86 3.36 -43.27
C GLN A 6 -18.33 4.19 -42.07
N PHE A 7 -19.64 4.25 -41.79
CA PHE A 7 -20.15 5.00 -40.64
C PHE A 7 -20.15 4.17 -39.35
N THR A 8 -20.15 2.84 -39.43
CA THR A 8 -20.21 1.97 -38.24
C THR A 8 -18.85 1.72 -37.60
N ILE A 9 -17.75 1.99 -38.30
CA ILE A 9 -16.38 1.87 -37.74
C ILE A 9 -15.88 3.21 -37.16
N LEU A 10 -16.47 4.34 -37.54
CA LEU A 10 -16.09 5.65 -36.99
C LEU A 10 -16.84 6.03 -35.70
N VAL A 11 -17.93 5.35 -35.36
CA VAL A 11 -18.70 5.58 -34.12
C VAL A 11 -18.38 4.55 -33.03
N GLY A 12 -17.82 3.39 -33.39
CA GLY A 12 -17.45 2.33 -32.43
C GLY A 12 -16.13 2.56 -31.66
N VAL A 13 -15.35 3.60 -32.01
CA VAL A 13 -14.07 3.94 -31.33
C VAL A 13 -14.22 5.16 -30.40
N ALA A 14 -15.38 5.81 -30.36
CA ALA A 14 -15.63 6.99 -29.52
C ALA A 14 -16.31 6.69 -28.17
N LEU A 15 -16.38 5.40 -27.79
CA LEU A 15 -16.67 4.95 -26.42
C LEU A 15 -15.43 4.27 -25.83
N LEU A 16 -14.25 4.82 -26.11
CA LEU A 16 -13.20 4.83 -25.09
C LEU A 16 -13.82 5.62 -23.94
N GLN A 17 -14.21 4.93 -22.88
CA GLN A 17 -14.35 5.55 -21.58
C GLN A 17 -13.13 6.45 -21.42
N GLN A 18 -13.34 7.76 -21.40
CA GLN A 18 -12.39 8.62 -20.73
C GLN A 18 -12.48 8.22 -19.26
N ALA A 19 -11.83 7.11 -18.90
CA ALA A 19 -11.40 6.90 -17.54
C ALA A 19 -10.51 8.11 -17.29
N ARG A 20 -11.08 9.14 -16.65
CA ARG A 20 -10.31 10.29 -16.22
C ARG A 20 -9.27 9.70 -15.29
N ALA A 21 -8.02 9.70 -15.74
CA ALA A 21 -6.92 9.23 -14.91
C ALA A 21 -6.91 10.10 -13.66
N CYS A 22 -6.81 9.48 -12.49
CA CYS A 22 -6.71 10.19 -11.22
C CYS A 22 -5.58 11.22 -11.30
N GLN A 23 -5.91 12.47 -11.01
CA GLN A 23 -4.97 13.60 -11.08
C GLN A 23 -4.08 13.67 -9.84
N VAL A 24 -4.38 12.91 -8.79
CA VAL A 24 -3.54 12.84 -7.60
C VAL A 24 -2.17 12.24 -7.97
N PRO A 25 -1.05 12.89 -7.60
CA PRO A 25 0.29 12.38 -7.86
C PRO A 25 0.51 10.99 -7.27
N VAL A 26 1.30 10.13 -7.91
CA VAL A 26 1.61 8.78 -7.41
C VAL A 26 2.08 8.80 -5.95
N PHE A 27 3.02 9.68 -5.58
CA PHE A 27 3.53 9.76 -4.20
C PHE A 27 2.43 10.08 -3.18
N ARG A 28 1.48 10.92 -3.60
CA ARG A 28 0.36 11.38 -2.77
C ARG A 28 -0.73 10.33 -2.69
N TYR A 29 -1.03 9.67 -3.81
CA TYR A 29 -1.98 8.56 -3.87
C TYR A 29 -1.49 7.42 -2.97
N ALA A 30 -0.20 7.09 -3.02
CA ALA A 30 0.44 6.10 -2.16
C ALA A 30 0.32 6.44 -0.67
N LEU A 31 0.42 7.72 -0.31
CA LEU A 31 0.24 8.18 1.08
C LEU A 31 -1.23 8.03 1.52
N GLU A 32 -2.16 8.47 0.69
CA GLU A 32 -3.56 8.64 1.07
C GLU A 32 -4.41 7.39 0.96
N ARG A 33 -4.11 6.54 -0.02
CA ARG A 33 -5.02 5.47 -0.46
C ARG A 33 -4.41 4.09 -0.38
N TRP A 34 -3.10 3.93 -0.61
CA TRP A 34 -2.46 2.62 -0.48
C TRP A 34 -2.21 2.28 0.99
N GLN A 35 -2.75 1.15 1.42
CA GLN A 35 -2.41 0.58 2.72
C GLN A 35 -0.97 0.06 2.67
N ALA A 36 -0.24 0.24 3.77
CA ALA A 36 1.11 -0.30 3.89
C ALA A 36 1.02 -1.81 4.07
N ASP A 37 1.83 -2.56 3.33
CA ASP A 37 1.88 -4.02 3.44
C ASP A 37 2.46 -4.44 4.79
N GLN A 38 1.92 -5.50 5.38
CA GLN A 38 2.31 -5.95 6.71
C GLN A 38 3.57 -6.82 6.67
N TYR A 39 4.61 -6.40 7.38
CA TYR A 39 5.73 -7.26 7.72
C TYR A 39 5.31 -8.31 8.76
N HIS A 40 6.07 -9.39 8.88
CA HIS A 40 5.78 -10.44 9.87
C HIS A 40 6.97 -10.62 10.81
N ALA A 41 6.76 -10.34 12.10
CA ALA A 41 7.70 -10.70 13.17
C ALA A 41 7.28 -12.05 13.76
N VAL A 42 8.12 -13.07 13.59
CA VAL A 42 7.91 -14.42 14.10
C VAL A 42 8.82 -14.62 15.31
N VAL A 43 8.23 -14.69 16.49
CA VAL A 43 8.93 -14.98 17.74
C VAL A 43 8.89 -16.48 17.98
N ILE A 44 10.05 -17.12 17.96
CA ILE A 44 10.21 -18.57 18.11
C ILE A 44 10.84 -18.86 19.45
N HIS A 45 10.20 -19.69 20.27
CA HIS A 45 10.74 -20.13 21.55
C HIS A 45 10.27 -21.55 21.88
N GLN A 46 10.89 -22.16 22.89
CA GLN A 46 10.46 -23.43 23.45
C GLN A 46 10.37 -23.29 24.97
N GLY A 47 9.16 -23.45 25.51
CA GLY A 47 8.89 -23.27 26.93
C GLY A 47 8.74 -21.81 27.34
N GLU A 48 8.76 -21.55 28.65
CA GLU A 48 8.46 -20.23 29.20
C GLU A 48 9.54 -19.18 28.91
N LEU A 49 9.10 -17.97 28.55
CA LEU A 49 9.97 -16.80 28.44
C LEU A 49 10.26 -16.21 29.81
N ASP A 50 11.52 -15.82 30.05
CA ASP A 50 11.87 -15.01 31.21
C ASP A 50 11.32 -13.57 31.09
N GLU A 51 11.46 -12.79 32.17
CA GLU A 51 10.89 -11.44 32.26
C GLU A 51 11.48 -10.44 31.25
N GLU A 52 12.75 -10.61 30.85
CA GLU A 52 13.37 -9.76 29.83
C GLU A 52 12.78 -10.07 28.46
N ARG A 53 12.63 -11.36 28.11
CA ARG A 53 12.05 -11.79 26.84
C ARG A 53 10.55 -11.47 26.75
N LYS A 54 9.82 -11.60 27.85
CA LYS A 54 8.42 -11.13 27.96
C LYS A 54 8.31 -9.63 27.70
N SER A 55 9.23 -8.83 28.25
CA SER A 55 9.27 -7.39 28.01
C SER A 55 9.57 -7.05 26.54
N ALA A 56 10.51 -7.78 25.91
CA ALA A 56 10.80 -7.64 24.49
C ALA A 56 9.59 -8.00 23.61
N LEU A 57 8.90 -9.11 23.91
CA LEU A 57 7.70 -9.53 23.21
C LEU A 57 6.58 -8.49 23.32
N LYS A 58 6.36 -7.94 24.51
CA LYS A 58 5.35 -6.90 24.75
C LYS A 58 5.60 -5.65 23.89
N ILE A 59 6.85 -5.23 23.74
CA ILE A 59 7.22 -4.10 22.88
C ILE A 59 6.78 -4.33 21.43
N ILE A 60 6.95 -5.56 20.91
CA ILE A 60 6.53 -5.91 19.54
C ILE A 60 5.00 -6.02 19.44
N GLU A 61 4.35 -6.57 20.46
CA GLU A 61 2.89 -6.70 20.52
C GLU A 61 2.20 -5.33 20.54
N GLU A 62 2.70 -4.37 21.32
CA GLU A 62 2.23 -2.99 21.32
C GLU A 62 2.46 -2.33 19.96
N ALA A 63 3.61 -2.54 19.32
CA ALA A 63 3.92 -1.97 18.02
C ALA A 63 3.04 -2.49 16.88
N ALA A 64 2.74 -3.81 16.89
CA ALA A 64 1.91 -4.49 15.91
C ALA A 64 0.40 -4.21 16.08
N ASN A 65 -0.01 -3.67 17.23
CA ASN A 65 -1.41 -3.42 17.52
C ASN A 65 -1.87 -2.07 16.94
N PRO A 66 -2.86 -2.04 16.03
CA PRO A 66 -3.31 -0.81 15.37
C PRO A 66 -3.99 0.19 16.31
N LEU A 67 -4.36 -0.21 17.53
CA LEU A 67 -4.96 0.67 18.54
C LEU A 67 -3.92 1.49 19.31
N PHE A 68 -2.64 1.11 19.27
CA PHE A 68 -1.56 1.84 19.94
C PHE A 68 -0.99 2.94 19.06
N GLU A 69 -0.40 3.97 19.68
CA GLU A 69 0.11 5.18 19.00
C GLU A 69 1.16 4.89 17.91
N THR A 70 1.88 3.77 18.03
CA THR A 70 2.89 3.36 17.04
C THR A 70 2.28 2.94 15.70
N GLY A 71 1.24 2.10 15.72
CA GLY A 71 0.54 1.60 14.53
C GLY A 71 1.45 1.06 13.41
N ALA A 72 2.51 0.31 13.73
CA ALA A 72 3.45 -0.18 12.71
C ALA A 72 2.76 -1.15 11.74
N ASN A 73 3.16 -1.17 10.46
CA ASN A 73 2.73 -2.19 9.49
C ASN A 73 3.44 -3.53 9.76
N LEU A 74 3.18 -4.10 10.94
CA LEU A 74 3.80 -5.31 11.47
C LEU A 74 2.74 -6.24 12.05
N ALA A 75 2.82 -7.53 11.70
CA ALA A 75 2.05 -8.60 12.30
C ALA A 75 2.97 -9.46 13.18
N LEU A 76 2.54 -9.74 14.41
CA LEU A 76 3.28 -10.59 15.35
C LEU A 76 2.74 -12.03 15.30
N HIS A 77 3.65 -13.00 15.16
CA HIS A 77 3.40 -14.44 15.20
C HIS A 77 4.19 -15.02 16.37
N LYS A 78 3.51 -15.72 17.28
CA LYS A 78 4.12 -16.34 18.47
C LYS A 78 4.18 -17.85 18.25
N LEU A 79 5.38 -18.42 18.19
CA LEU A 79 5.61 -19.82 17.91
C LEU A 79 6.28 -20.49 19.12
N ASP A 80 5.46 -21.11 19.97
CA ASP A 80 5.93 -21.96 21.06
C ASP A 80 6.05 -23.41 20.56
N LEU A 81 7.29 -23.86 20.36
CA LEU A 81 7.60 -25.21 19.88
C LEU A 81 7.36 -26.31 20.93
N SER A 82 7.05 -25.94 22.18
CA SER A 82 6.59 -26.90 23.19
C SER A 82 5.08 -27.17 23.12
N SER A 83 4.34 -26.38 22.35
CA SER A 83 2.90 -26.57 22.15
C SER A 83 2.60 -27.60 21.05
N ASP A 84 1.50 -28.35 21.18
CA ASP A 84 1.04 -29.32 20.18
C ASP A 84 0.51 -28.69 18.88
N SER A 85 0.76 -27.39 18.65
CA SER A 85 0.24 -26.67 17.49
C SER A 85 1.10 -26.94 16.26
N SER A 86 0.45 -27.23 15.12
CA SER A 86 1.15 -27.32 13.84
C SER A 86 1.76 -25.96 13.48
N VAL A 87 3.06 -25.95 13.15
CA VAL A 87 3.74 -24.76 12.64
C VAL A 87 3.19 -24.42 11.25
N ASP A 88 2.88 -23.14 11.01
CA ASP A 88 2.52 -22.66 9.67
C ASP A 88 3.66 -22.98 8.69
N PRO A 89 3.36 -23.59 7.51
CA PRO A 89 4.37 -23.92 6.51
C PRO A 89 5.31 -22.76 6.16
N ARG A 90 4.83 -21.52 6.22
CA ARG A 90 5.63 -20.32 5.95
C ARG A 90 6.80 -20.13 6.91
N TRP A 91 6.65 -20.58 8.15
CA TRP A 91 7.67 -20.44 9.20
C TRP A 91 8.46 -21.72 9.43
N GLN A 92 8.16 -22.79 8.67
CA GLN A 92 8.73 -24.12 8.85
C GLN A 92 10.25 -24.13 8.68
N ALA A 93 10.78 -23.34 7.76
CA ALA A 93 12.22 -23.23 7.53
C ALA A 93 12.94 -22.76 8.81
N GLU A 94 12.49 -21.67 9.42
CA GLU A 94 13.11 -21.14 10.64
C GLU A 94 12.87 -22.04 11.85
N SER A 95 11.65 -22.58 12.01
CA SER A 95 11.32 -23.45 13.14
C SER A 95 12.11 -24.77 13.11
N SER A 96 12.34 -25.33 11.93
CA SER A 96 13.06 -26.61 11.77
C SER A 96 14.54 -26.54 12.17
N THR A 97 15.13 -25.34 12.14
CA THR A 97 16.51 -25.11 12.59
C THR A 97 16.62 -24.93 14.10
N PHE A 98 15.48 -24.83 14.81
CA PHE A 98 15.43 -24.57 16.24
C PHE A 98 15.70 -25.81 17.09
N LYS A 99 16.66 -25.67 18.00
CA LYS A 99 17.04 -26.70 18.97
C LYS A 99 16.50 -26.36 20.36
N PRO A 100 16.22 -27.35 21.21
CA PRO A 100 15.64 -27.12 22.52
C PRO A 100 16.42 -26.16 23.45
N ASP A 101 17.75 -26.12 23.30
CA ASP A 101 18.62 -25.26 24.11
C ASP A 101 18.90 -23.89 23.47
N ASP A 102 18.30 -23.60 22.30
CA ASP A 102 18.50 -22.32 21.62
C ASP A 102 17.77 -21.20 22.38
N PRO A 103 18.39 -20.01 22.50
CA PRO A 103 17.71 -18.86 23.08
C PRO A 103 16.48 -18.48 22.23
N PRO A 104 15.41 -17.93 22.84
CA PRO A 104 14.29 -17.39 22.08
C PRO A 104 14.74 -16.43 20.98
N ARG A 105 14.16 -16.56 19.79
CA ARG A 105 14.57 -15.82 18.59
C ARG A 105 13.42 -15.01 18.03
N ILE A 106 13.76 -14.03 17.21
CA ILE A 106 12.83 -13.32 16.36
C ILE A 106 13.34 -13.33 14.91
N ALA A 107 12.46 -13.69 13.99
CA ALA A 107 12.70 -13.63 12.56
C ALA A 107 11.73 -12.62 11.94
N LEU A 108 12.26 -11.66 11.18
CA LEU A 108 11.49 -10.65 10.49
C LEU A 108 11.37 -11.03 9.01
N TYR A 109 10.15 -11.06 8.49
CA TYR A 109 9.85 -11.40 7.11
C TYR A 109 9.18 -10.25 6.37
N TYR A 110 9.41 -10.22 5.06
CA TYR A 110 8.69 -9.33 4.16
C TYR A 110 7.19 -9.65 4.12
N PRO A 111 6.36 -8.70 3.66
CA PRO A 111 4.96 -8.97 3.41
C PRO A 111 4.74 -10.09 2.39
N SER A 112 3.62 -10.81 2.54
CA SER A 112 3.24 -11.92 1.65
C SER A 112 3.16 -11.50 0.17
N SER A 113 2.82 -10.24 -0.11
CA SER A 113 2.74 -9.67 -1.45
C SER A 113 4.06 -9.73 -2.22
N THR A 114 5.20 -9.80 -1.52
CA THR A 114 6.53 -9.88 -2.14
C THR A 114 6.87 -11.27 -2.66
N GLY A 115 6.20 -12.33 -2.17
CA GLY A 115 6.55 -13.72 -2.47
C GLY A 115 7.91 -14.18 -1.92
N ILE A 116 8.56 -13.39 -1.05
CA ILE A 116 9.82 -13.75 -0.41
C ILE A 116 9.55 -14.62 0.81
N GLU A 117 10.04 -15.85 0.78
CA GLU A 117 9.80 -16.85 1.83
C GLU A 117 10.91 -16.85 2.89
N GLU A 118 12.11 -16.35 2.58
CA GLU A 118 13.19 -16.26 3.55
C GLU A 118 13.02 -15.06 4.50
N PRO A 119 13.46 -15.18 5.76
CA PRO A 119 13.50 -14.02 6.64
C PRO A 119 14.48 -12.97 6.11
N LEU A 120 14.08 -11.70 6.21
CA LEU A 120 14.95 -10.58 5.85
C LEU A 120 16.05 -10.35 6.90
N TRP A 121 15.76 -10.70 8.15
CA TRP A 121 16.67 -10.61 9.30
C TRP A 121 16.22 -11.59 10.40
N ALA A 122 17.15 -12.16 11.15
CA ALA A 122 16.87 -13.00 12.32
C ALA A 122 17.90 -12.74 13.43
N GLY A 123 17.47 -12.84 14.69
CA GLY A 123 18.34 -12.67 15.85
C GLY A 123 17.67 -13.08 17.15
N GLU A 124 18.39 -12.94 18.27
CA GLU A 124 17.86 -13.26 19.59
C GLU A 124 16.73 -12.30 19.99
N LEU A 125 15.74 -12.81 20.74
CA LEU A 125 14.68 -12.00 21.32
C LEU A 125 15.25 -11.19 22.50
N THR A 126 15.69 -9.98 22.21
CA THR A 126 16.16 -9.01 23.20
C THR A 126 15.36 -7.71 23.09
N ILE A 127 15.36 -6.90 24.15
CA ILE A 127 14.71 -5.57 24.13
C ILE A 127 15.33 -4.69 23.04
N THR A 128 16.64 -4.80 22.82
CA THR A 128 17.35 -4.05 21.77
C THR A 128 16.85 -4.43 20.38
N ASN A 129 16.78 -5.73 20.07
CA ASN A 129 16.34 -6.22 18.77
C ASN A 129 14.85 -5.94 18.52
N ALA A 130 14.01 -6.10 19.55
CA ALA A 130 12.59 -5.75 19.49
C ALA A 130 12.40 -4.28 19.06
N LYS A 131 13.14 -3.36 19.68
CA LYS A 131 13.09 -1.93 19.32
C LYS A 131 13.62 -1.65 17.91
N ALA A 132 14.73 -2.29 17.52
CA ALA A 132 15.37 -2.08 16.22
C ALA A 132 14.53 -2.60 15.03
N ILE A 133 13.74 -3.67 15.23
CA ILE A 133 12.76 -4.14 14.24
C ILE A 133 11.68 -3.09 14.00
N ILE A 134 11.13 -2.54 15.09
CA ILE A 134 10.01 -1.60 15.00
C ILE A 134 10.45 -0.30 14.33
N ASP A 135 11.54 0.30 14.80
CA ASP A 135 11.96 1.60 14.29
C ASP A 135 13.48 1.82 14.40
N SER A 136 14.00 2.74 13.60
CA SER A 136 15.40 3.14 13.62
C SER A 136 15.53 4.67 13.57
N PRO A 137 16.67 5.24 14.00
CA PRO A 137 16.88 6.69 13.94
C PRO A 137 16.60 7.30 12.54
N LEU A 138 17.00 6.60 11.47
CA LEU A 138 16.78 7.07 10.11
C LEU A 138 15.34 6.89 9.63
N ARG A 139 14.68 5.78 9.98
CA ARG A 139 13.25 5.60 9.67
C ARG A 139 12.38 6.69 10.32
N LYS A 140 12.70 7.12 11.55
CA LYS A 140 12.06 8.29 12.20
C LYS A 140 12.23 9.58 11.40
N LYS A 141 13.46 9.88 10.95
CA LYS A 141 13.72 11.06 10.13
C LYS A 141 12.96 11.03 8.82
N ILE A 142 12.93 9.87 8.15
CA ILE A 142 12.20 9.69 6.89
C ILE A 142 10.69 9.86 7.12
N ARG A 143 10.13 9.27 8.18
CA ARG A 143 8.73 9.48 8.59
C ARG A 143 8.43 10.98 8.74
N ASP A 144 9.22 11.68 9.54
CA ASP A 144 8.96 13.08 9.86
C ASP A 144 8.95 13.94 8.59
N GLU A 145 9.81 13.60 7.62
CA GLU A 145 9.91 14.27 6.33
C GLU A 145 8.74 13.96 5.38
N LEU A 146 8.32 12.69 5.30
CA LEU A 146 7.11 12.30 4.56
C LEU A 146 5.87 13.01 5.13
N LEU A 147 5.73 13.08 6.47
CA LEU A 147 4.63 13.79 7.14
C LEU A 147 4.73 15.32 6.99
N ALA A 148 5.93 15.87 6.80
CA ALA A 148 6.14 17.29 6.47
C ALA A 148 5.83 17.62 5.00
N GLY A 149 5.36 16.64 4.22
CA GLY A 149 4.92 16.81 2.83
C GLY A 149 6.04 16.68 1.79
N THR A 150 7.20 16.13 2.16
CA THR A 150 8.24 15.79 1.19
C THR A 150 7.67 14.79 0.17
N SER A 151 7.82 15.07 -1.12
CA SER A 151 7.25 14.21 -2.18
C SER A 151 7.96 12.86 -2.18
N ASN A 152 9.30 12.89 -2.15
CA ASN A 152 10.15 11.72 -2.14
C ASN A 152 11.34 11.93 -1.20
N ALA A 153 11.54 11.03 -0.25
CA ALA A 153 12.78 10.94 0.52
C ALA A 153 13.77 10.05 -0.25
N TRP A 154 14.95 10.55 -0.55
CA TRP A 154 16.00 9.83 -1.26
C TRP A 154 17.07 9.37 -0.28
N LEU A 155 17.25 8.06 -0.18
CA LEU A 155 18.26 7.46 0.67
C LEU A 155 19.46 7.00 -0.17
N LEU A 156 20.66 7.46 0.19
CA LEU A 156 21.91 6.96 -0.34
C LEU A 156 22.52 5.95 0.63
N ILE A 157 22.50 4.67 0.27
CA ILE A 157 23.26 3.63 0.95
C ILE A 157 24.72 3.70 0.47
N GLN A 158 25.64 3.97 1.37
CA GLN A 158 27.07 4.14 1.07
C GLN A 158 27.77 2.81 0.79
N SER A 159 28.71 2.78 -0.14
CA SER A 159 29.56 1.63 -0.46
C SER A 159 30.61 1.32 0.60
N GLY A 160 30.98 2.30 1.43
CA GLY A 160 32.15 2.23 2.31
C GLY A 160 33.45 2.72 1.64
N ASN A 161 33.38 3.14 0.38
CA ASN A 161 34.43 3.88 -0.31
C ASN A 161 34.09 5.37 -0.29
N GLU A 162 34.70 6.09 0.64
CA GLU A 162 34.37 7.49 0.93
C GLU A 162 34.51 8.45 -0.28
N PRO A 163 35.55 8.36 -1.15
CA PRO A 163 35.55 9.08 -2.43
C PRO A 163 34.36 8.78 -3.34
N LEU A 164 33.99 7.52 -3.54
CA LEU A 164 32.86 7.13 -4.38
C LEU A 164 31.54 7.61 -3.79
N ASP A 165 31.36 7.46 -2.48
CA ASP A 165 30.15 7.84 -1.76
C ASP A 165 29.92 9.35 -1.81
N ARG A 166 30.96 10.16 -1.58
CA ARG A 166 30.87 11.62 -1.71
C ARG A 166 30.51 12.04 -3.13
N ALA A 167 31.11 11.41 -4.14
CA ALA A 167 30.82 11.73 -5.53
C ALA A 167 29.36 11.38 -5.88
N ALA A 168 28.86 10.23 -5.44
CA ALA A 168 27.47 9.83 -5.64
C ALA A 168 26.49 10.76 -4.93
N GLU A 169 26.76 11.14 -3.67
CA GLU A 169 25.90 12.06 -2.93
C GLU A 169 25.82 13.44 -3.61
N GLN A 170 26.95 13.99 -4.04
CA GLN A 170 26.98 15.27 -4.74
C GLN A 170 26.22 15.21 -6.07
N ARG A 171 26.37 14.12 -6.84
CA ARG A 171 25.60 13.91 -8.08
C ARG A 171 24.11 13.84 -7.78
N LEU A 172 23.70 13.01 -6.82
CA LEU A 172 22.30 12.83 -6.45
C LEU A 172 21.67 14.18 -6.03
N ARG A 173 22.30 14.92 -5.12
CA ARG A 173 21.81 16.25 -4.69
C ARG A 173 21.68 17.22 -5.86
N LYS A 174 22.67 17.25 -6.76
CA LYS A 174 22.65 18.09 -7.96
C LYS A 174 21.50 17.71 -8.91
N PHE A 175 21.26 16.42 -9.10
CA PHE A 175 20.19 15.95 -9.98
C PHE A 175 18.81 16.18 -9.38
N LEU A 176 18.65 16.02 -8.06
CA LEU A 176 17.39 16.31 -7.37
C LEU A 176 17.05 17.80 -7.36
N ALA A 177 18.05 18.70 -7.27
CA ALA A 177 17.83 20.13 -7.45
C ALA A 177 17.25 20.42 -8.85
N GLN A 178 17.82 19.83 -9.90
CA GLN A 178 17.31 19.97 -11.26
C GLN A 178 15.93 19.33 -11.45
N ALA A 179 15.68 18.18 -10.81
CA ALA A 179 14.36 17.56 -10.83
C ALA A 179 13.33 18.45 -10.17
N SER A 180 13.66 19.06 -9.02
CA SER A 180 12.74 19.94 -8.29
C SER A 180 12.33 21.18 -9.11
N GLU A 181 13.21 21.67 -9.99
CA GLU A 181 12.92 22.80 -10.88
C GLU A 181 12.05 22.41 -12.09
N LYS A 182 12.19 21.16 -12.58
CA LYS A 182 11.55 20.70 -13.82
C LYS A 182 10.21 20.00 -13.59
N THR A 183 10.11 19.25 -12.51
CA THR A 183 8.90 18.47 -12.18
C THR A 183 7.73 19.40 -11.91
N LYS A 184 6.54 18.98 -12.34
CA LYS A 184 5.27 19.68 -12.10
C LYS A 184 4.25 18.72 -11.52
N LEU A 185 3.34 19.25 -10.72
CA LEU A 185 2.17 18.52 -10.26
C LEU A 185 1.05 18.65 -11.32
N PRO A 186 0.20 17.63 -11.47
CA PRO A 186 -1.02 17.72 -12.28
C PRO A 186 -1.91 18.91 -11.90
N ASP A 187 -2.47 19.58 -12.90
CA ASP A 187 -3.33 20.77 -12.70
C ASP A 187 -4.70 20.42 -12.11
N GLY A 188 -5.15 19.16 -12.26
CA GLY A 188 -6.48 18.71 -11.83
C GLY A 188 -6.60 18.29 -10.36
N ILE A 189 -5.54 18.45 -9.55
CA ILE A 189 -5.57 18.11 -8.13
C ILE A 189 -6.48 19.07 -7.38
N ILE A 190 -7.35 18.54 -6.51
CA ILE A 190 -8.26 19.34 -5.69
C ILE A 190 -7.77 19.33 -4.23
N PRO A 191 -7.24 20.45 -3.71
CA PRO A 191 -6.98 20.61 -2.29
C PRO A 191 -8.26 20.43 -1.48
N LEU A 192 -8.17 19.76 -0.33
CA LEU A 192 -9.34 19.41 0.47
C LEU A 192 -10.17 20.64 0.89
N GLU A 193 -9.50 21.75 1.20
CA GLU A 193 -10.15 23.01 1.63
C GLU A 193 -11.02 23.63 0.53
N LYS A 194 -10.72 23.30 -0.74
CA LYS A 194 -11.47 23.76 -1.90
C LYS A 194 -12.58 22.79 -2.31
N ALA A 195 -12.58 21.56 -1.82
CA ALA A 195 -13.56 20.53 -2.21
C ALA A 195 -15.01 20.98 -1.96
N HIS A 196 -15.28 21.63 -0.81
CA HIS A 196 -16.61 22.13 -0.46
C HIS A 196 -17.04 23.38 -1.27
N GLN A 197 -16.11 24.06 -1.93
CA GLN A 197 -16.36 25.29 -2.69
C GLN A 197 -16.67 24.99 -4.16
N LEU A 198 -16.20 23.84 -4.66
CA LEU A 198 -16.51 23.39 -6.00
C LEU A 198 -17.98 22.96 -6.04
N ARG A 199 -18.73 23.49 -7.00
CA ARG A 199 -20.12 23.09 -7.28
C ARG A 199 -20.14 22.42 -8.63
N SER A 200 -20.77 21.26 -8.73
CA SER A 200 -21.03 20.64 -10.04
C SER A 200 -21.93 21.57 -10.86
N GLY A 201 -21.35 22.29 -11.81
CA GLY A 201 -22.05 23.20 -12.71
C GLY A 201 -22.35 22.55 -14.07
N PRO A 202 -23.30 23.10 -14.85
CA PRO A 202 -23.60 22.60 -16.20
C PRO A 202 -22.39 22.59 -17.14
N ASP A 203 -21.47 23.55 -16.95
CA ASP A 203 -20.26 23.73 -17.78
C ASP A 203 -19.00 23.09 -17.17
N GLU A 204 -18.98 22.83 -15.85
CA GLU A 204 -17.81 22.31 -15.11
C GLU A 204 -17.85 20.78 -14.93
N GLY A 205 -19.02 20.15 -15.12
CA GLY A 205 -19.21 18.71 -14.95
C GLY A 205 -19.17 18.26 -13.48
N PRO A 206 -19.33 16.95 -13.21
CA PRO A 206 -19.23 16.43 -11.85
C PRO A 206 -17.78 16.48 -11.36
N ILE A 207 -17.59 16.88 -10.09
CA ILE A 207 -16.30 16.80 -9.39
C ILE A 207 -15.92 15.33 -9.25
N ASP A 208 -14.71 14.99 -9.67
CA ASP A 208 -14.16 13.66 -9.42
C ASP A 208 -13.59 13.62 -7.99
N MET A 209 -14.25 12.88 -7.10
CA MET A 209 -13.83 12.75 -5.71
C MET A 209 -12.50 11.97 -5.56
N ASP A 210 -12.05 11.29 -6.61
CA ASP A 210 -10.72 10.69 -6.62
C ASP A 210 -9.61 11.72 -6.79
N ASP A 211 -9.90 12.91 -7.34
CA ASP A 211 -8.95 14.03 -7.48
C ASP A 211 -8.80 14.86 -6.19
N VAL A 212 -9.68 14.63 -5.20
CA VAL A 212 -9.66 15.33 -3.90
C VAL A 212 -8.62 14.70 -2.97
N LEU A 213 -7.76 15.54 -2.38
CA LEU A 213 -6.79 15.12 -1.38
C LEU A 213 -7.48 14.70 -0.07
N ARG A 214 -6.97 13.65 0.58
CA ARG A 214 -7.53 13.00 1.77
C ARG A 214 -6.64 13.07 3.01
N SER A 215 -5.64 13.94 3.03
CA SER A 215 -4.73 14.12 4.17
C SER A 215 -4.39 15.59 4.40
N SER A 216 -4.06 15.92 5.65
CA SER A 216 -3.59 17.26 6.05
C SER A 216 -2.10 17.50 5.74
N VAL A 217 -1.40 16.48 5.23
CA VAL A 217 0.00 16.58 4.85
C VAL A 217 0.13 17.61 3.72
N PRO A 218 1.06 18.58 3.78
CA PRO A 218 1.24 19.57 2.72
C PRO A 218 1.57 18.92 1.37
N LEU A 219 0.98 19.43 0.28
CA LEU A 219 1.36 19.03 -1.08
C LEU A 219 2.41 20.00 -1.62
N LYS A 220 3.62 19.52 -1.85
CA LYS A 220 4.73 20.28 -2.46
C LYS A 220 5.59 19.37 -3.32
N ILE A 221 6.36 19.96 -4.24
CA ILE A 221 7.48 19.29 -4.89
C ILE A 221 8.71 19.53 -4.02
N HIS A 222 9.15 18.49 -3.32
CA HIS A 222 10.33 18.55 -2.47
C HIS A 222 10.98 17.17 -2.37
N PHE A 223 12.31 17.14 -2.49
CA PHE A 223 13.10 15.92 -2.44
C PHE A 223 14.15 16.02 -1.34
N SER A 224 13.96 15.28 -0.26
CA SER A 224 14.91 15.24 0.85
C SER A 224 15.96 14.16 0.59
N THR A 225 17.18 14.36 1.08
CA THR A 225 18.30 13.43 0.86
C THR A 225 18.93 12.99 2.17
N PHE A 226 19.08 11.69 2.34
CA PHE A 226 19.77 11.06 3.47
C PHE A 226 20.92 10.20 2.95
N ALA A 227 21.92 10.01 3.80
CA ALA A 227 22.99 9.04 3.55
C ALA A 227 23.13 8.13 4.77
N VAL A 228 23.40 6.85 4.53
CA VAL A 228 23.61 5.86 5.58
C VAL A 228 24.75 4.92 5.21
N SER A 229 25.59 4.60 6.20
CA SER A 229 26.61 3.58 6.04
C SER A 229 25.96 2.20 6.01
N ARG A 230 26.38 1.32 5.09
CA ARG A 230 26.00 -0.10 5.09
C ARG A 230 26.30 -0.82 6.40
N LYS A 231 27.23 -0.29 7.20
CA LYS A 231 27.71 -0.88 8.45
C LYS A 231 27.23 -0.10 9.68
N ASP A 232 26.25 0.78 9.55
CA ASP A 232 25.69 1.48 10.69
C ASP A 232 24.91 0.48 11.57
N PRO A 233 25.37 0.20 12.81
CA PRO A 233 24.72 -0.77 13.67
C PRO A 233 23.31 -0.35 14.11
N ALA A 234 23.00 0.95 14.13
CA ALA A 234 21.65 1.41 14.46
C ALA A 234 20.64 1.18 13.32
N GLU A 235 21.14 0.95 12.11
CA GLU A 235 20.35 0.84 10.88
C GLU A 235 20.45 -0.56 10.24
N GLU A 236 21.09 -1.53 10.89
CA GLU A 236 21.35 -2.87 10.34
C GLU A 236 20.08 -3.54 9.78
N ILE A 237 19.01 -3.57 10.56
CA ILE A 237 17.73 -4.16 10.16
C ILE A 237 17.08 -3.33 9.03
N PHE A 238 17.20 -2.00 9.09
CA PHE A 238 16.68 -1.13 8.04
C PHE A 238 17.39 -1.37 6.70
N ILE A 239 18.71 -1.49 6.73
CA ILE A 239 19.54 -1.75 5.56
C ILE A 239 19.22 -3.14 4.99
N SER A 240 19.03 -4.13 5.86
CA SER A 240 18.63 -5.49 5.46
C SER A 240 17.30 -5.50 4.71
N MET A 241 16.33 -4.70 5.16
CA MET A 241 15.03 -4.52 4.50
C MET A 241 15.14 -3.88 3.11
N LEU A 242 16.09 -2.98 2.93
CA LEU A 242 16.31 -2.30 1.65
C LEU A 242 17.13 -3.14 0.66
N LEU A 243 17.99 -4.05 1.14
CA LEU A 243 18.90 -4.81 0.29
C LEU A 243 18.43 -6.24 0.01
N ASN A 244 17.69 -6.86 0.92
CA ASN A 244 17.38 -8.29 0.82
C ASN A 244 16.13 -8.60 -0.01
N HIS A 245 15.38 -7.60 -0.48
CA HIS A 245 14.13 -7.79 -1.22
C HIS A 245 14.32 -8.23 -2.69
N SER A 246 15.54 -8.21 -3.22
CA SER A 246 15.83 -8.74 -4.56
C SER A 246 17.28 -9.25 -4.68
N ALA A 247 17.52 -10.17 -5.61
CA ALA A 247 18.87 -10.68 -5.88
C ALA A 247 19.80 -9.56 -6.40
N ARG A 248 19.27 -8.63 -7.21
CA ARG A 248 20.00 -7.47 -7.71
C ARG A 248 20.48 -6.59 -6.57
N MET A 249 19.61 -6.26 -5.61
CA MET A 249 19.95 -5.39 -4.49
C MET A 249 20.91 -6.08 -3.51
N ARG A 250 20.73 -7.39 -3.26
CA ARG A 250 21.56 -8.18 -2.34
C ARG A 250 23.00 -8.40 -2.84
N SER A 251 23.17 -8.56 -4.16
CA SER A 251 24.48 -8.91 -4.74
C SER A 251 25.49 -7.76 -4.75
N ILE A 252 25.02 -6.50 -4.65
CA ILE A 252 25.88 -5.32 -4.75
C ILE A 252 26.30 -4.82 -3.37
N THR A 253 27.60 -4.89 -3.10
CA THR A 253 28.19 -4.59 -1.78
C THR A 253 29.18 -3.43 -1.79
N ASP A 254 29.70 -3.05 -2.96
CA ASP A 254 30.82 -2.13 -3.14
C ASP A 254 30.44 -0.86 -3.91
N GLN A 255 29.16 -0.66 -4.22
CA GLN A 255 28.64 0.52 -4.91
C GLN A 255 27.62 1.28 -4.06
N PRO A 256 27.57 2.62 -4.17
CA PRO A 256 26.52 3.41 -3.54
C PRO A 256 25.18 3.15 -4.22
N ILE A 257 24.09 3.16 -3.46
CA ILE A 257 22.74 2.91 -3.99
C ILE A 257 21.80 4.05 -3.57
N ALA A 258 21.17 4.70 -4.55
CA ALA A 258 20.16 5.72 -4.31
C ALA A 258 18.75 5.12 -4.43
N ILE A 259 17.93 5.25 -3.38
CA ILE A 259 16.60 4.65 -3.26
C ILE A 259 15.58 5.76 -2.98
N PRO A 260 14.59 6.00 -3.86
CA PRO A 260 13.48 6.88 -3.56
C PRO A 260 12.43 6.18 -2.69
N ILE A 261 11.96 6.90 -1.68
CA ILE A 261 11.00 6.46 -0.67
C ILE A 261 9.84 7.46 -0.67
N PHE A 262 8.61 6.98 -0.74
CA PHE A 262 7.42 7.82 -0.89
C PHE A 262 6.19 7.20 -0.21
N GLY A 263 5.08 7.95 -0.19
CA GLY A 263 3.81 7.47 0.36
C GLY A 263 3.93 7.06 1.84
N ARG A 264 3.46 5.86 2.15
CA ARG A 264 3.56 5.25 3.49
C ARG A 264 4.86 4.46 3.73
N GLY A 265 5.94 4.83 3.04
CA GLY A 265 7.23 4.12 3.09
C GLY A 265 7.42 3.12 1.95
N ARG A 266 6.78 3.33 0.79
CA ARG A 266 7.04 2.53 -0.41
C ARG A 266 8.38 2.93 -1.02
N VAL A 267 9.18 1.95 -1.41
CA VAL A 267 10.51 2.13 -2.00
C VAL A 267 10.53 1.58 -3.41
N LEU A 268 11.05 2.36 -4.36
CA LEU A 268 11.37 1.81 -5.69
C LEU A 268 12.69 1.04 -5.61
N GLU A 269 12.95 0.22 -6.63
CA GLU A 269 14.25 -0.42 -6.75
C GLU A 269 15.38 0.62 -6.89
N GLY A 270 16.51 0.38 -6.22
CA GLY A 270 17.61 1.36 -6.13
C GLY A 270 18.41 1.54 -7.42
N MET A 271 18.89 2.77 -7.64
CA MET A 271 19.88 3.14 -8.65
C MET A 271 21.29 2.87 -8.10
N ILE A 272 22.09 2.09 -8.82
CA ILE A 272 23.38 1.56 -8.31
C ILE A 272 24.55 2.25 -9.01
N GLY A 273 25.46 2.84 -8.23
CA GLY A 273 26.75 3.35 -8.71
C GLY A 273 26.62 4.36 -9.86
N GLU A 274 26.97 3.92 -11.06
CA GLU A 274 26.92 4.73 -12.29
C GLU A 274 25.49 4.95 -12.81
N ASP A 275 24.52 4.11 -12.42
CA ASP A 275 23.10 4.29 -12.74
C ASP A 275 22.47 5.49 -12.01
N ILE A 276 23.19 6.09 -11.05
CA ILE A 276 22.79 7.36 -10.42
C ILE A 276 23.07 8.49 -11.41
N THR A 277 22.19 8.62 -12.41
CA THR A 277 22.25 9.60 -13.50
C THR A 277 21.15 10.65 -13.36
N LEU A 278 21.29 11.75 -14.11
CA LEU A 278 20.26 12.79 -14.18
C LEU A 278 18.96 12.23 -14.76
N GLU A 279 19.04 11.42 -15.82
CA GLU A 279 17.88 10.85 -16.49
C GLU A 279 17.07 9.96 -15.55
N HIS A 280 17.72 9.04 -14.83
CA HIS A 280 17.03 8.17 -13.89
C HIS A 280 16.45 8.95 -12.70
N THR A 281 17.22 9.89 -12.14
CA THR A 281 16.77 10.70 -10.99
C THR A 281 15.58 11.58 -11.36
N LEU A 282 15.64 12.23 -12.53
CA LEU A 282 14.56 13.06 -13.04
C LEU A 282 13.34 12.20 -13.37
N GLY A 283 13.52 11.09 -14.11
CA GLY A 283 12.44 10.20 -14.51
C GLY A 283 11.68 9.62 -13.31
N ALA A 284 12.39 9.17 -12.28
CA ALA A 284 11.75 8.70 -11.04
C ALA A 284 11.02 9.83 -10.30
N SER A 285 11.60 11.03 -10.23
CA SER A 285 10.99 12.19 -9.58
C SER A 285 9.72 12.67 -10.31
N GLU A 286 9.76 12.71 -11.64
CA GLU A 286 8.63 13.07 -12.50
C GLU A 286 7.54 12.00 -12.43
N TYR A 287 7.90 10.72 -12.51
CA TYR A 287 6.96 9.62 -12.37
C TYR A 287 6.19 9.69 -11.06
N LEU A 288 6.90 9.87 -9.94
CA LEU A 288 6.26 9.91 -8.62
C LEU A 288 5.36 11.14 -8.43
N CYS A 289 5.68 12.25 -9.10
CA CYS A 289 4.88 13.48 -9.08
C CYS A 289 3.79 13.54 -10.16
N ALA A 290 3.78 12.62 -11.12
CA ALA A 290 2.80 12.56 -12.19
C ALA A 290 1.45 11.99 -11.72
N ALA A 291 0.39 12.27 -12.49
CA ALA A 291 -0.95 11.74 -12.26
C ALA A 291 -0.92 10.21 -12.14
N CYS A 292 -1.56 9.68 -11.10
CA CYS A 292 -1.59 8.25 -10.84
C CYS A 292 -2.56 7.55 -11.81
N SER A 293 -2.02 7.00 -12.90
CA SER A 293 -2.81 6.23 -13.87
C SER A 293 -3.29 4.88 -13.31
N CYS A 294 -2.52 4.29 -12.40
CA CYS A 294 -2.78 2.99 -11.79
C CYS A 294 -3.24 3.20 -10.35
N GLN A 295 -4.55 3.23 -10.12
CA GLN A 295 -5.10 3.27 -8.76
C GLN A 295 -4.75 2.00 -7.95
N VAL A 296 -4.38 0.92 -8.65
CA VAL A 296 -3.98 -0.38 -8.12
C VAL A 296 -2.50 -0.35 -7.71
N LYS A 297 -2.25 -0.62 -6.43
CA LYS A 297 -0.91 -0.58 -5.83
C LYS A 297 0.04 -1.59 -6.47
N GLU A 298 -0.45 -2.78 -6.76
CA GLU A 298 0.31 -3.92 -7.28
C GLU A 298 0.81 -3.67 -8.72
N GLU A 299 0.19 -2.75 -9.45
CA GLU A 299 0.65 -2.29 -10.77
C GLU A 299 1.72 -1.19 -10.66
N ASN A 300 1.99 -0.68 -9.46
CA ASN A 300 3.04 0.29 -9.20
C ASN A 300 4.33 -0.42 -8.73
N PRO A 301 5.50 -0.10 -9.31
CA PRO A 301 6.75 -0.72 -8.91
C PRO A 301 7.08 -0.44 -7.44
N GLY A 302 7.83 -1.37 -6.83
CA GLY A 302 8.38 -1.19 -5.49
C GLY A 302 7.80 -2.11 -4.43
N VAL A 303 8.34 -1.98 -3.23
CA VAL A 303 7.93 -2.71 -2.03
C VAL A 303 7.78 -1.73 -0.88
N ASP A 304 6.94 -2.05 0.11
CA ASP A 304 6.81 -1.19 1.28
C ASP A 304 7.89 -1.53 2.30
N MET A 305 8.39 -0.53 3.03
CA MET A 305 9.24 -0.71 4.20
C MET A 305 8.40 -0.71 5.49
N LEU A 306 8.92 -1.31 6.55
CA LEU A 306 8.29 -1.25 7.87
C LEU A 306 8.43 0.17 8.41
N MET A 307 7.30 0.78 8.74
CA MET A 307 7.17 2.13 9.29
C MET A 307 6.33 2.07 10.56
N ALA A 308 6.89 2.52 11.68
CA ALA A 308 6.18 2.70 12.95
C ALA A 308 5.40 4.03 12.95
N VAL A 309 4.30 4.05 12.19
CA VAL A 309 3.45 5.23 12.02
C VAL A 309 2.00 4.81 11.95
N LYS A 310 1.17 5.36 12.84
CA LYS A 310 -0.28 5.27 12.74
C LYS A 310 -0.80 6.21 11.65
N TRP A 311 -0.62 5.81 10.38
CA TRP A 311 -0.96 6.62 9.20
C TRP A 311 -2.38 7.17 9.21
N ALA A 312 -3.33 6.41 9.76
CA ALA A 312 -4.73 6.81 9.89
C ALA A 312 -4.92 8.15 10.61
N ASP A 313 -4.07 8.49 11.59
CA ASP A 313 -4.17 9.75 12.33
C ASP A 313 -3.80 10.98 11.47
N HIS A 314 -3.16 10.74 10.32
CA HIS A 314 -2.79 11.77 9.33
C HIS A 314 -3.69 11.75 8.09
N MET A 315 -4.52 10.73 7.95
CA MET A 315 -5.52 10.63 6.88
C MET A 315 -6.83 11.19 7.41
N LEU A 316 -7.44 12.10 6.67
CA LEU A 316 -8.72 12.71 7.02
C LEU A 316 -9.91 11.78 6.64
N GLY A 317 -9.66 10.47 6.63
CA GLY A 317 -10.57 9.43 6.19
C GLY A 317 -11.78 9.33 7.11
N ASN A 318 -12.83 10.10 6.79
CA ASN A 318 -14.28 9.84 6.95
C ASN A 318 -15.13 11.14 7.01
N LEU A 319 -14.55 12.33 6.85
CA LEU A 319 -15.29 13.61 7.01
C LEU A 319 -15.92 14.19 5.73
N ILE A 320 -15.91 13.47 4.60
CA ILE A 320 -16.92 13.77 3.56
C ILE A 320 -18.17 12.97 3.95
N VAL A 321 -18.76 13.35 5.08
CA VAL A 321 -20.21 13.18 5.24
C VAL A 321 -20.77 14.20 4.28
N GLU A 322 -21.29 13.73 3.15
CA GLU A 322 -22.19 14.55 2.35
C GLU A 322 -23.29 14.96 3.34
N GLU A 323 -23.30 16.22 3.75
CA GLU A 323 -24.33 16.79 4.63
C GLU A 323 -25.61 16.84 3.80
N LYS A 324 -26.20 15.66 3.57
CA LYS A 324 -27.51 15.54 2.98
C LYS A 324 -28.44 15.95 4.09
N GLU A 325 -28.98 17.17 3.99
CA GLU A 325 -30.09 17.60 4.84
C GLU A 325 -31.12 16.47 4.84
N LEU A 326 -31.23 15.80 5.99
CA LEU A 326 -32.24 14.78 6.17
C LEU A 326 -33.58 15.48 5.95
N PRO A 327 -34.46 14.96 5.07
CA PRO A 327 -35.79 15.54 4.94
C PRO A 327 -36.42 15.61 6.33
N PRO A 328 -37.16 16.69 6.64
CA PRO A 328 -37.79 16.83 7.94
C PRO A 328 -38.57 15.54 8.26
N LEU A 329 -38.42 15.03 9.48
CA LEU A 329 -39.07 13.81 9.96
C LEU A 329 -40.58 14.05 10.13
N GLU A 330 -41.29 14.18 9.02
CA GLU A 330 -42.73 14.47 8.97
C GLU A 330 -43.60 13.19 9.07
N GLY A 331 -42.98 12.01 9.22
CA GLY A 331 -43.68 10.72 9.13
C GLY A 331 -43.97 9.98 10.45
N ILE A 332 -43.36 10.36 11.58
CA ILE A 332 -43.49 9.58 12.84
C ILE A 332 -44.71 10.01 13.67
N SER A 333 -45.19 11.25 13.50
CA SER A 333 -46.38 11.77 14.20
C SER A 333 -47.68 11.05 13.82
N VAL A 334 -47.77 10.48 12.61
CA VAL A 334 -48.99 9.77 12.15
C VAL A 334 -49.14 8.38 12.79
N ILE A 335 -48.04 7.77 13.26
CA ILE A 335 -48.05 6.41 13.83
C ILE A 335 -48.44 6.44 15.32
N ILE A 336 -48.18 7.54 16.02
CA ILE A 336 -48.49 7.68 17.47
C ILE A 336 -49.99 7.93 17.70
N ASP A 337 -50.68 8.60 16.78
CA ASP A 337 -52.12 8.91 16.91
C ASP A 337 -53.05 7.76 16.51
N SER A 338 -52.52 6.63 16.03
CA SER A 338 -53.31 5.47 15.58
C SER A 338 -53.14 4.21 16.43
N ALA A 339 -52.51 4.28 17.61
CA ALA A 339 -52.39 3.12 18.49
C ALA A 339 -53.73 2.80 19.19
N PRO A 340 -54.38 1.65 18.94
CA PRO A 340 -55.52 1.22 19.73
C PRO A 340 -55.04 0.76 21.10
N THR A 341 -55.78 1.14 22.14
CA THR A 341 -55.59 0.71 23.54
C THR A 341 -55.33 -0.80 23.66
N PRO A 342 -54.30 -1.26 24.39
CA PRO A 342 -53.97 -2.68 24.45
C PRO A 342 -54.99 -3.45 25.32
N PRO A 343 -55.54 -4.59 24.86
CA PRO A 343 -56.29 -5.49 25.72
C PRO A 343 -55.35 -6.33 26.59
N LYS A 344 -55.83 -6.68 27.80
CA LYS A 344 -55.14 -7.50 28.80
C LYS A 344 -54.68 -8.86 28.26
N ALA A 345 -53.54 -9.29 28.76
CA ALA A 345 -52.89 -10.56 28.52
C ALA A 345 -53.80 -11.78 28.76
N GLN A 346 -53.78 -12.73 27.81
CA GLN A 346 -54.13 -14.13 28.02
C GLN A 346 -53.22 -15.04 27.18
N ASP A 347 -52.71 -16.07 27.86
CA ASP A 347 -51.90 -17.17 27.33
C ASP A 347 -52.61 -18.00 26.25
N LYS A 348 -51.91 -18.33 25.16
CA LYS A 348 -51.52 -19.72 24.79
C LYS A 348 -50.98 -19.87 23.37
N LYS A 349 -49.95 -20.74 23.32
CA LYS A 349 -49.58 -21.74 22.31
C LYS A 349 -49.09 -21.32 20.92
N THR A 350 -47.86 -21.80 20.70
CA THR A 350 -47.13 -22.18 19.49
C THR A 350 -48.00 -22.53 18.27
N ALA A 351 -47.68 -21.91 17.14
CA ALA A 351 -47.88 -22.45 15.80
C ALA A 351 -46.70 -22.03 14.92
N GLU A 352 -46.10 -23.02 14.25
CA GLU A 352 -45.00 -22.90 13.30
C GLU A 352 -45.40 -22.10 12.07
N THR A 353 -44.47 -21.41 11.42
CA THR A 353 -44.65 -21.01 10.01
C THR A 353 -43.31 -20.96 9.27
N HIS A 354 -43.23 -21.87 8.30
CA HIS A 354 -42.49 -21.87 7.03
C HIS A 354 -41.47 -20.77 6.75
N VAL A 355 -40.25 -21.22 6.44
CA VAL A 355 -39.24 -20.48 5.67
C VAL A 355 -39.45 -20.84 4.18
N GLU A 356 -39.73 -19.82 3.35
CA GLU A 356 -39.55 -19.91 1.89
C GLU A 356 -38.07 -19.62 1.55
N PRO A 357 -37.45 -20.35 0.61
CA PRO A 357 -36.08 -20.09 0.19
C PRO A 357 -36.01 -18.94 -0.83
N GLU A 358 -35.08 -18.01 -0.62
CA GLU A 358 -34.68 -17.00 -1.61
C GLU A 358 -34.01 -17.67 -2.82
N GLU A 359 -34.44 -17.30 -4.03
CA GLU A 359 -33.86 -17.72 -5.30
C GLU A 359 -32.49 -17.05 -5.55
N ASP A 360 -31.45 -17.88 -5.63
CA ASP A 360 -30.08 -17.53 -5.98
C ASP A 360 -29.94 -17.35 -7.50
N ASN A 361 -29.84 -16.10 -7.96
CA ASN A 361 -29.71 -15.77 -9.38
C ASN A 361 -28.23 -15.77 -9.80
N SER A 362 -27.61 -16.96 -9.78
CA SER A 362 -26.24 -17.16 -10.25
C SER A 362 -26.22 -17.42 -11.77
N ILE A 363 -25.71 -16.45 -12.53
CA ILE A 363 -25.44 -16.62 -13.96
C ILE A 363 -24.36 -17.69 -14.10
N SER A 364 -24.75 -18.87 -14.60
CA SER A 364 -23.85 -20.01 -14.77
C SER A 364 -22.64 -19.66 -15.64
N ILE A 365 -21.45 -19.87 -15.09
CA ILE A 365 -20.13 -19.69 -15.73
C ILE A 365 -20.05 -20.41 -17.09
N GLY A 366 -20.83 -21.47 -17.29
CA GLY A 366 -20.97 -22.18 -18.57
C GLY A 366 -21.54 -21.33 -19.72
N LEU A 367 -22.39 -20.34 -19.44
CA LEU A 367 -22.99 -19.47 -20.46
C LEU A 367 -21.96 -18.46 -21.00
N ILE A 368 -21.09 -17.95 -20.13
CA ILE A 368 -20.00 -17.01 -20.48
C ILE A 368 -18.92 -17.74 -21.30
N ALA A 369 -18.60 -18.99 -20.94
CA ALA A 369 -17.68 -19.82 -21.70
C ALA A 369 -18.21 -20.18 -23.10
N ALA A 370 -19.51 -20.46 -23.22
CA ALA A 370 -20.13 -20.79 -24.51
C ALA A 370 -20.15 -19.59 -25.48
N LEU A 371 -20.43 -18.38 -24.99
CA LEU A 371 -20.42 -17.16 -25.81
C LEU A 371 -19.01 -16.78 -26.30
N SER A 372 -17.99 -17.03 -25.46
CA SER A 372 -16.59 -16.78 -25.79
C SER A 372 -16.07 -17.73 -26.89
N ALA A 373 -16.51 -19.00 -26.87
CA ALA A 373 -16.16 -19.97 -27.91
C ALA A 373 -16.79 -19.64 -29.27
N ILE A 374 -18.03 -19.12 -29.29
CA ILE A 374 -18.71 -18.69 -30.53
C ILE A 374 -17.99 -17.48 -31.15
N GLY A 375 -17.52 -16.54 -30.34
CA GLY A 375 -16.74 -15.38 -30.81
C GLY A 375 -15.43 -15.78 -31.50
N LEU A 376 -14.71 -16.77 -30.96
CA LEU A 376 -13.45 -17.27 -31.54
C LEU A 376 -13.65 -18.01 -32.87
N VAL A 377 -14.76 -18.74 -33.03
CA VAL A 377 -15.09 -19.43 -34.29
C VAL A 377 -15.48 -18.43 -35.40
N ILE A 378 -16.15 -17.33 -35.04
CA ILE A 378 -16.50 -16.26 -35.99
C ILE A 378 -15.25 -15.48 -36.42
N CYS A 379 -14.32 -15.17 -35.50
CA CYS A 379 -13.06 -14.50 -35.85
C CYS A 379 -12.13 -15.37 -36.72
N SER A 380 -12.02 -16.67 -36.43
CA SER A 380 -11.16 -17.58 -37.22
C SER A 380 -11.71 -17.85 -38.63
N SER A 381 -13.04 -17.91 -38.80
CA SER A 381 -13.66 -18.05 -40.13
C SER A 381 -13.51 -16.80 -41.01
N PHE A 382 -13.38 -15.61 -40.41
CA PHE A 382 -13.09 -14.36 -41.14
C PHE A 382 -11.61 -14.23 -41.56
N LEU A 383 -10.68 -14.73 -40.74
CA LEU A 383 -9.25 -14.72 -41.06
C LEU A 383 -8.89 -15.72 -42.18
N LEU A 384 -9.57 -16.87 -42.24
CA LEU A 384 -9.36 -17.87 -43.29
C LEU A 384 -9.96 -17.49 -44.66
N ARG A 385 -10.87 -16.50 -44.72
CA ARG A 385 -11.48 -16.01 -45.97
C ARG A 385 -10.68 -14.92 -46.68
N ARG A 386 -9.62 -14.36 -46.07
CA ARG A 386 -8.68 -13.47 -46.75
C ARG A 386 -7.51 -14.28 -47.34
N LYS A 387 -7.71 -14.86 -48.52
CA LYS A 387 -6.58 -15.20 -49.40
C LYS A 387 -6.09 -13.93 -50.12
N PRO A 388 -4.77 -13.77 -50.29
CA PRO A 388 -4.21 -12.66 -51.06
C PRO A 388 -4.42 -12.94 -52.56
N ASN A 389 -4.97 -11.96 -53.27
CA ASN A 389 -4.69 -11.72 -54.69
C ASN A 389 -3.87 -10.45 -54.77
#